data_AF-A0A0C2FML0-F1
#
_entry.id   AF-A0A0C2FML0-F1
#
_cell.length_a   1.000
_cell.length_b   1.000
_cell.length_c   1.000
_cell.angle_alpha   90.00
_cell.angle_beta   90.00
_cell.angle_gamma   90.00
#
_symmetry.space_group_name_H-M   'P 1'
#
loop_
_entity.id
_entity.type
_entity.pdbx_description
1 polymer ?
#
loop_
_entity_poly.entity_id
_entity_poly.type
_entity_poly.pdbx_seq_one_letter_code
_entity_poly.pdbx_strand_id
1 'polypeptide(L)'
;PKLPMTRDLYVLPHFVGFQNMRTDKIHNTMIAFSMELADDPSELEGLMREAADEVVDFEIQIAKASWPKREMSKHTEQYNPHTLGSLERIYPNIGWRSYFKKLVGLKNLDEGALGTVIVTQPSYFAWLNSMLAAHRIEKRILINHMI
;
A
#
# COMPACT_ATOMS: atom_id res chain seq x y z
N PRO A 1 1.55 5.99 -2.24
CA PRO A 1 0.08 5.84 -1.98
C PRO A 1 -0.36 6.92 -0.98
N LYS A 2 -1.65 7.30 -0.96
CA LYS A 2 -2.17 8.21 0.06
C LYS A 2 -2.65 7.38 1.25
N LEU A 3 -1.98 7.52 2.39
CA LEU A 3 -2.37 6.86 3.62
C LEU A 3 -3.55 7.59 4.30
N PRO A 4 -4.35 6.88 5.14
CA PRO A 4 -5.45 7.47 5.90
C PRO A 4 -5.01 8.59 6.85
N MET A 5 -3.81 8.47 7.45
CA MET A 5 -3.18 9.51 8.24
C MET A 5 -1.94 10.07 7.52
N THR A 6 -1.42 11.21 7.97
CA THR A 6 -0.16 11.72 7.42
C THR A 6 0.99 10.79 7.77
N ARG A 7 1.95 10.65 6.84
CA ARG A 7 3.14 9.79 7.00
C ARG A 7 3.80 9.96 8.38
N ASP A 8 3.97 11.20 8.80
CA ASP A 8 4.74 11.51 10.02
C ASP A 8 4.07 10.96 11.29
N LEU A 9 2.73 10.83 11.30
CA LEU A 9 1.99 10.19 12.39
C LEU A 9 2.29 8.68 12.52
N TYR A 10 2.70 8.03 11.43
CA TYR A 10 3.11 6.63 11.44
C TYR A 10 4.61 6.44 11.75
N VAL A 11 5.45 7.43 11.45
CA VAL A 11 6.91 7.26 11.46
C VAL A 11 7.55 7.82 12.74
N LEU A 12 7.03 8.92 13.30
CA LEU A 12 7.68 9.59 14.40
C LEU A 12 7.28 8.99 15.77
N PRO A 13 8.24 8.79 16.69
CA PRO A 13 8.02 8.03 17.93
C PRO A 13 7.05 8.69 18.91
N HIS A 14 6.85 10.01 18.85
CA HIS A 14 5.92 10.73 19.71
C HIS A 14 4.45 10.57 19.27
N PHE A 15 4.18 9.91 18.14
CA PHE A 15 2.83 9.71 17.60
C PHE A 15 2.31 8.28 17.72
N VAL A 16 2.92 7.43 18.55
CA VAL A 16 2.44 6.04 18.80
C VAL A 16 0.96 6.02 19.21
N GLY A 17 0.49 7.03 19.95
CA GLY A 17 -0.94 7.15 20.29
C GLY A 17 -1.86 7.19 19.05
N PHE A 18 -1.43 7.81 17.96
CA PHE A 18 -2.22 7.85 16.72
C PHE A 18 -2.24 6.50 16.00
N GLN A 19 -1.18 5.70 16.13
CA GLN A 19 -1.12 4.34 15.59
C GLN A 19 -2.12 3.45 16.34
N ASN A 20 -2.14 3.53 17.68
CA ASN A 20 -3.11 2.81 18.50
C ASN A 20 -4.55 3.25 18.17
N MET A 21 -4.80 4.55 18.04
CA MET A 21 -6.12 5.06 17.63
C MET A 21 -6.53 4.55 16.24
N ARG A 22 -5.58 4.38 15.31
CA ARG A 22 -5.84 3.82 13.98
C ARG A 22 -6.18 2.33 14.08
N THR A 23 -5.45 1.55 14.89
CA THR A 23 -5.76 0.14 15.18
C THR A 23 -7.17 0.03 15.74
N ASP A 24 -7.49 0.77 16.80
CA ASP A 24 -8.80 0.70 17.46
C ASP A 24 -9.93 1.07 16.50
N LYS A 25 -9.71 2.05 15.62
CA LYS A 25 -10.68 2.42 14.58
C LYS A 25 -10.92 1.28 13.58
N ILE A 26 -9.87 0.61 13.11
CA ILE A 26 -9.99 -0.53 12.17
C ILE A 26 -10.71 -1.68 12.88
N HIS A 27 -10.26 -2.04 14.08
CA HIS A 27 -10.85 -3.08 14.91
C HIS A 27 -12.36 -2.85 15.12
N ASN A 28 -12.75 -1.66 15.56
CA ASN A 28 -14.16 -1.34 15.80
C ASN A 28 -14.99 -1.35 14.50
N THR A 29 -14.38 -1.02 13.36
CA THR A 29 -15.04 -1.11 12.05
C THR A 29 -15.28 -2.57 11.67
N MET A 30 -14.30 -3.46 11.91
CA MET A 30 -14.44 -4.90 11.67
C MET A 30 -15.50 -5.54 12.57
N ILE A 31 -15.57 -5.13 13.85
CA ILE A 31 -16.63 -5.57 14.78
C ILE A 31 -18.00 -5.14 14.26
N ALA A 32 -18.16 -3.86 13.92
CA ALA A 32 -19.44 -3.34 13.43
C ALA A 32 -19.89 -4.07 12.16
N PHE A 33 -18.97 -4.32 11.22
CA PHE A 33 -19.26 -5.10 10.02
C PHE A 33 -19.66 -6.55 10.34
N SER A 34 -19.00 -7.17 11.33
CA SER A 34 -19.28 -8.56 11.70
C SER A 34 -20.62 -8.73 12.41
N MET A 35 -21.03 -7.75 13.22
CA MET A 35 -22.36 -7.71 13.84
C MET A 35 -23.50 -7.66 12.82
N GLU A 36 -23.26 -7.08 11.64
CA GLU A 36 -24.24 -7.05 10.54
C GLU A 36 -24.32 -8.38 9.77
N LEU A 37 -23.28 -9.23 9.86
CA LEU A 37 -23.17 -10.46 9.09
C LEU A 37 -23.45 -11.73 9.89
N ALA A 38 -23.26 -11.69 11.21
CA ALA A 38 -23.35 -12.85 12.09
C ALA A 38 -24.08 -12.53 13.39
N ASP A 39 -24.84 -13.50 13.91
CA ASP A 39 -25.63 -13.35 15.13
C ASP A 39 -24.75 -13.19 16.39
N ASP A 40 -23.56 -13.81 16.42
CA ASP A 40 -22.57 -13.66 17.50
C ASP A 40 -21.13 -13.72 16.94
N PRO A 41 -20.46 -12.56 16.76
CA PRO A 41 -19.08 -12.50 16.27
C PRO A 41 -18.03 -12.53 17.39
N SER A 42 -18.39 -12.79 18.66
CA SER A 42 -17.48 -12.65 19.81
C SER A 42 -16.21 -13.52 19.71
N GLU A 43 -16.33 -14.74 19.17
CA GLU A 43 -15.17 -15.64 18.96
C GLU A 43 -14.15 -15.09 17.95
N LEU A 44 -14.56 -14.15 17.09
CA LEU A 44 -13.72 -13.56 16.05
C LEU A 44 -13.02 -12.27 16.49
N GLU A 45 -13.37 -11.71 17.66
CA GLU A 45 -12.84 -10.42 18.12
C GLU A 45 -11.31 -10.42 18.18
N GLY A 46 -10.70 -11.47 18.73
CA GLY A 46 -9.24 -11.60 18.79
C GLY A 46 -8.59 -11.60 17.40
N LEU A 47 -9.19 -12.27 16.42
CA LEU A 47 -8.71 -12.31 15.04
C LEU A 47 -8.87 -10.95 14.35
N MET A 48 -9.95 -10.21 14.64
CA MET A 48 -10.13 -8.84 14.12
C MET A 48 -9.10 -7.89 14.72
N ARG A 49 -8.72 -8.08 15.99
CA ARG A 49 -7.68 -7.28 16.64
C ARG A 49 -6.32 -7.50 15.98
N GLU A 50 -5.94 -8.77 15.80
CA GLU A 50 -4.71 -9.13 15.10
C GLU A 50 -4.70 -8.58 13.67
N ALA A 51 -5.81 -8.73 12.92
CA ALA A 51 -5.93 -8.18 11.58
C ALA A 51 -5.81 -6.65 11.55
N ALA A 52 -6.34 -5.95 12.54
CA ALA A 52 -6.20 -4.50 12.66
C ALA A 52 -4.74 -4.09 12.91
N ASP A 53 -4.03 -4.80 13.79
CA ASP A 53 -2.61 -4.58 14.05
C ASP A 53 -1.77 -4.83 12.79
N GLU A 54 -2.00 -5.93 12.08
CA GLU A 54 -1.32 -6.24 10.81
C GLU A 54 -1.51 -5.14 9.74
N VAL A 55 -2.72 -4.59 9.64
CA VAL A 55 -3.02 -3.50 8.70
C VAL A 55 -2.27 -2.23 9.09
N VAL A 56 -2.22 -1.87 10.38
CA VAL A 56 -1.49 -0.68 10.83
C VAL A 56 0.02 -0.85 10.64
N ASP A 57 0.57 -2.02 10.94
CA ASP A 57 1.97 -2.32 10.69
C ASP A 57 2.32 -2.23 9.20
N PHE A 58 1.42 -2.70 8.34
CA PHE A 58 1.56 -2.53 6.90
C PHE A 58 1.51 -1.05 6.48
N GLU A 59 0.57 -0.26 7.02
CA GLU A 59 0.49 1.19 6.79
C GLU A 59 1.79 1.91 7.25
N ILE A 60 2.39 1.50 8.37
CA ILE A 60 3.67 2.02 8.87
C ILE A 60 4.81 1.70 7.89
N GLN A 61 4.86 0.49 7.34
CA GLN A 61 5.88 0.13 6.35
C GLN A 61 5.74 0.97 5.08
N ILE A 62 4.51 1.16 4.59
CA ILE A 62 4.22 2.06 3.47
C ILE A 62 4.69 3.48 3.79
N ALA A 63 4.40 3.99 4.99
CA ALA A 63 4.78 5.34 5.41
C ALA A 63 6.30 5.51 5.43
N LYS A 64 7.03 4.54 5.97
CA LYS A 64 8.50 4.54 6.03
C LYS A 64 9.12 4.55 4.63
N ALA A 65 8.54 3.81 3.69
CA ALA A 65 9.00 3.77 2.29
C ALA A 65 8.62 5.00 1.47
N SER A 66 7.63 5.77 1.93
CA SER A 66 7.12 6.97 1.24
C SER A 66 7.90 8.23 1.61
N TRP A 67 7.91 9.21 0.71
CA TRP A 67 8.58 10.49 0.92
C TRP A 67 7.84 11.39 1.92
N PRO A 68 8.55 12.11 2.81
CA PRO A 68 7.98 13.15 3.64
C PRO A 68 7.50 14.34 2.79
N LYS A 69 6.61 15.17 3.36
CA LYS A 69 5.99 16.31 2.66
C LYS A 69 7.02 17.26 2.02
N ARG A 70 8.17 17.46 2.68
CA ARG A 70 9.26 18.33 2.20
C ARG A 70 9.85 17.84 0.87
N GLU A 71 10.11 16.53 0.75
CA GLU A 71 10.59 15.93 -0.48
C GLU A 71 9.49 15.92 -1.55
N MET A 72 8.23 15.80 -1.13
CA MET A 72 7.08 15.93 -2.02
C MET A 72 6.89 17.32 -2.64
N SER A 73 7.54 18.36 -2.11
CA SER A 73 7.52 19.71 -2.71
C SER A 73 8.55 19.86 -3.84
N LYS A 74 9.47 18.91 -4.02
CA LYS A 74 10.51 18.98 -5.05
C LYS A 74 10.03 18.30 -6.34
N HIS A 75 9.29 19.04 -7.15
CA HIS A 75 8.68 18.51 -8.38
C HIS A 75 9.67 17.95 -9.40
N THR A 76 10.90 18.47 -9.44
CA THR A 76 11.96 17.94 -10.32
C THR A 76 12.38 16.53 -9.92
N GLU A 77 12.46 16.22 -8.63
CA GLU A 77 12.84 14.89 -8.13
C GLU A 77 11.72 13.85 -8.32
N GLN A 78 10.48 14.28 -8.50
CA GLN A 78 9.33 13.41 -8.79
C GLN A 78 9.26 12.99 -10.26
N TYR A 79 9.96 13.70 -11.15
CA TYR A 79 9.93 13.39 -12.56
C TYR A 79 10.97 12.30 -12.90
N ASN A 80 10.60 11.04 -12.65
CA ASN A 80 11.40 9.87 -13.03
C ASN A 80 10.72 9.12 -14.19
N PRO A 81 10.96 9.54 -15.44
CA PRO A 81 10.35 8.92 -16.62
C PRO A 81 11.01 7.58 -16.95
N HIS A 82 10.18 6.56 -17.20
CA HIS A 82 10.61 5.23 -17.59
C HIS A 82 9.75 4.69 -18.73
N THR A 83 10.35 3.87 -19.60
CA THR A 83 9.60 3.01 -20.50
C THR A 83 9.11 1.77 -19.75
N LEU A 84 8.11 1.07 -20.29
CA LEU A 84 7.61 -0.18 -19.71
C LEU A 84 8.75 -1.21 -19.54
N GLY A 85 9.59 -1.39 -20.56
CA GLY A 85 10.74 -2.30 -20.48
C GLY A 85 11.78 -1.88 -19.43
N SER A 86 11.95 -0.58 -19.18
CA SER A 86 12.81 -0.10 -18.07
C SER A 86 12.20 -0.44 -16.71
N LEU A 87 10.90 -0.24 -16.52
CA LEU A 87 10.21 -0.58 -15.27
C LEU A 87 10.27 -2.07 -14.95
N GLU A 88 10.12 -2.92 -15.96
CA GLU A 88 10.22 -4.38 -15.78
C GLU A 88 11.63 -4.83 -15.40
N ARG A 89 12.67 -4.10 -15.77
CA ARG A 89 14.05 -4.38 -15.35
C ARG A 89 14.33 -3.89 -13.92
N ILE A 90 13.84 -2.70 -13.57
CA ILE A 90 14.14 -2.06 -12.28
C ILE A 90 13.25 -2.62 -11.16
N TYR A 91 11.98 -2.91 -11.47
CA TYR A 91 10.99 -3.44 -10.53
C TYR A 91 10.28 -4.69 -11.09
N PRO A 92 11.02 -5.81 -11.28
CA PRO A 92 10.51 -6.98 -11.98
C PRO A 92 9.32 -7.67 -11.30
N ASN A 93 9.18 -7.56 -9.98
CA ASN A 93 8.20 -8.33 -9.21
C ASN A 93 6.80 -7.70 -9.18
N ILE A 94 6.63 -6.50 -9.74
CA ILE A 94 5.34 -5.77 -9.72
C ILE A 94 4.36 -6.31 -10.77
N GLY A 95 4.86 -6.93 -11.84
CA GLY A 95 4.01 -7.46 -12.91
C GLY A 95 3.35 -6.36 -13.75
N TRP A 96 4.12 -5.31 -14.11
CA TRP A 96 3.64 -4.10 -14.80
C TRP A 96 2.76 -4.37 -16.02
N ARG A 97 3.13 -5.31 -16.90
CA ARG A 97 2.28 -5.66 -18.06
C ARG A 97 0.90 -6.14 -17.66
N SER A 98 0.80 -7.02 -16.67
CA SER A 98 -0.49 -7.53 -16.19
C SER A 98 -1.32 -6.39 -15.59
N TYR A 99 -0.68 -5.54 -14.78
CA TYR A 99 -1.31 -4.37 -14.18
C TYR A 99 -1.88 -3.41 -15.23
N PHE A 100 -1.04 -2.96 -16.18
CA PHE A 100 -1.47 -2.01 -17.20
C PHE A 100 -2.47 -2.60 -18.19
N LYS A 101 -2.38 -3.90 -18.53
CA LYS A 101 -3.39 -4.57 -19.38
C LYS A 101 -4.77 -4.52 -18.74
N LYS A 102 -4.84 -4.79 -17.43
CA LYS A 102 -6.10 -4.70 -16.68
C LYS A 102 -6.59 -3.27 -16.53
N LEU A 103 -5.69 -2.32 -16.26
CA LEU A 103 -6.04 -0.92 -16.02
C LEU A 103 -6.57 -0.22 -17.28
N VAL A 104 -5.92 -0.43 -18.43
CA VAL A 104 -6.26 0.24 -19.69
C VAL A 104 -7.25 -0.59 -20.53
N GLY A 105 -7.48 -1.86 -20.18
CA GLY A 105 -8.39 -2.76 -20.90
C GLY A 105 -7.87 -3.19 -22.28
N LEU A 106 -6.56 -3.06 -22.54
CA LEU A 106 -5.96 -3.41 -23.82
C LEU A 106 -5.67 -4.92 -23.90
N LYS A 107 -6.06 -5.55 -25.01
CA LYS A 107 -5.75 -6.96 -25.29
C LYS A 107 -4.24 -7.19 -25.40
N ASN A 108 -3.52 -6.25 -26.03
CA ASN A 108 -2.08 -6.27 -26.19
C ASN A 108 -1.48 -4.95 -25.72
N LEU A 109 -0.34 -5.04 -25.04
CA LEU A 109 0.41 -3.90 -24.52
C LEU A 109 1.82 -3.99 -25.09
N ASP A 110 2.00 -3.34 -26.24
CA ASP A 110 3.28 -3.19 -26.89
C ASP A 110 4.04 -2.02 -26.26
N GLU A 111 5.37 -1.99 -26.38
CA GLU A 111 6.20 -0.99 -25.67
C GLU A 111 5.82 0.46 -25.99
N GLY A 112 5.32 0.74 -27.19
CA GLY A 112 4.85 2.07 -27.60
C GLY A 112 3.44 2.44 -27.15
N ALA A 113 2.61 1.48 -26.71
CA ALA A 113 1.19 1.71 -26.43
C ALA A 113 0.95 2.46 -25.11
N LEU A 114 1.86 2.33 -24.13
CA LEU A 114 1.72 2.95 -22.82
C LEU A 114 2.38 4.35 -22.73
N GLY A 115 3.22 4.71 -23.71
CA GLY A 115 4.05 5.92 -23.65
C GLY A 115 5.05 5.90 -22.49
N THR A 116 5.40 7.08 -22.00
CA THR A 116 6.30 7.26 -20.85
C THR A 116 5.53 7.15 -19.54
N VAL A 117 6.01 6.29 -18.64
CA VAL A 117 5.47 6.18 -17.27
C VAL A 117 6.35 6.99 -16.33
N ILE A 118 5.75 7.87 -15.53
CA ILE A 118 6.46 8.69 -14.55
C ILE A 118 6.31 8.06 -13.17
N VAL A 119 7.43 7.69 -12.55
CA VAL A 119 7.48 7.19 -11.18
C VAL A 119 7.75 8.35 -10.23
N THR A 120 6.73 8.77 -9.50
CA THR A 120 6.83 9.96 -8.62
C THR A 120 7.56 9.73 -7.32
N GLN A 121 7.63 8.48 -6.84
CA GLN A 121 8.29 8.10 -5.59
C GLN A 121 9.07 6.78 -5.78
N PRO A 122 10.30 6.81 -6.31
CA PRO A 122 11.09 5.60 -6.56
C PRO A 122 11.31 4.73 -5.30
N SER A 123 11.48 5.33 -4.13
CA SER A 123 11.70 4.59 -2.86
C SER A 123 10.54 3.66 -2.51
N TYR A 124 9.31 4.11 -2.73
CA TYR A 124 8.11 3.31 -2.48
C TYR A 124 8.07 2.09 -3.41
N PHE A 125 8.34 2.28 -4.70
CA PHE A 125 8.32 1.17 -5.66
C PHE A 125 9.50 0.20 -5.47
N ALA A 126 10.66 0.69 -5.03
CA ALA A 126 11.78 -0.16 -4.63
C ALA A 126 11.43 -1.05 -3.43
N TRP A 127 10.81 -0.47 -2.39
CA TRP A 127 10.31 -1.21 -1.24
C TRP A 127 9.24 -2.23 -1.65
N LEU A 128 8.22 -1.81 -2.42
CA LEU A 128 7.15 -2.69 -2.89
C LEU A 128 7.69 -3.88 -3.69
N ASN A 129 8.61 -3.61 -4.63
CA ASN A 129 9.26 -4.66 -5.41
C ASN A 129 10.00 -5.68 -4.53
N SER A 130 10.67 -5.20 -3.46
CA SER A 130 11.38 -6.06 -2.52
C SER A 130 10.43 -6.90 -1.66
N MET A 131 9.31 -6.31 -1.24
CA MET A 131 8.28 -7.00 -0.46
C MET A 131 7.58 -8.11 -1.27
N LEU A 132 7.30 -7.84 -2.55
CA LEU A 132 6.74 -8.82 -3.49
C LEU A 132 7.74 -9.95 -3.79
N ALA A 133 9.01 -9.62 -4.01
CA ALA A 133 10.06 -10.62 -4.21
C ALA A 133 10.16 -11.60 -3.03
N ALA A 134 10.11 -11.06 -1.81
CA ALA A 134 10.22 -11.84 -0.59
C ALA A 134 8.91 -12.56 -0.19
N HIS A 135 7.83 -12.43 -0.97
CA HIS A 135 6.50 -12.96 -0.65
C HIS A 135 6.02 -12.56 0.76
N ARG A 136 6.43 -11.38 1.23
CA ARG A 136 6.18 -10.89 2.59
C ARG A 136 4.84 -10.18 2.76
N ILE A 137 4.11 -9.97 1.66
CA ILE A 137 2.78 -9.37 1.71
C ILE A 137 1.76 -10.48 1.56
N GLU A 138 1.11 -10.82 2.66
CA GLU A 138 0.03 -11.80 2.63
C GLU A 138 -1.23 -11.18 2.06
N LYS A 139 -1.94 -11.95 1.21
CA LYS A 139 -3.14 -11.48 0.52
C LYS A 139 -4.21 -10.97 1.50
N ARG A 140 -4.32 -11.56 2.70
CA ARG A 140 -5.29 -11.13 3.72
C ARG A 140 -5.05 -9.69 4.16
N ILE A 141 -3.79 -9.29 4.37
CA ILE A 141 -3.42 -7.95 4.85
C ILE A 141 -3.80 -6.91 3.79
N LEU A 142 -3.53 -7.20 2.51
CA LEU A 142 -3.94 -6.33 1.41
C LEU A 142 -5.46 -6.17 1.32
N ILE A 143 -6.21 -7.27 1.44
CA ILE A 143 -7.67 -7.24 1.40
C ILE A 143 -8.20 -6.41 2.57
N ASN A 144 -7.74 -6.68 3.79
CA ASN A 144 -8.18 -5.96 4.99
C ASN A 144 -7.81 -4.47 4.96
N HIS A 145 -6.72 -4.10 4.29
CA HIS A 145 -6.36 -2.70 4.09
C HIS A 145 -7.23 -1.99 3.02
N MET A 146 -7.78 -2.74 2.07
CA MET A 146 -8.57 -2.21 0.95
C MET A 146 -10.07 -2.10 1.23
N ILE A 147 -10.59 -2.89 2.18
CA ILE A 147 -11.98 -2.86 2.66
C ILE A 147 -12.14 -1.67 3.62
#